data_AF-G3G535-F1
#
_entry.id   AF-G3G535-F1
#
_cell.length_a   1.000
_cell.length_b   1.000
_cell.length_c   1.000
_cell.angle_alpha   90.00
_cell.angle_beta   90.00
_cell.angle_gamma   90.00
#
_symmetry.space_group_name_H-M   'P 1'
#
loop_
_entity.id
_entity.type
_entity.pdbx_description
1 polymer ?
#
loop_
_entity_poly.entity_id
_entity_poly.type
_entity_poly.pdbx_seq_one_letter_code
_entity_poly.pdbx_strand_id
1 'polypeptide(L)'
;KAQKRMVPKGVLERLKVGAQDIASIVALWTGVPVTKITKDENTRLLELENVLHTRVIGQKEAVSAVARAVRRARVGMRNMKRPIASFFFSGPTGVGKTELTKTLASFFFGAEDSMVRLDMSEFMERHTVAKLIGSPPGYIGYNEGGQLTEAVRRKPYTVVLFDEVEKAHPDVFNLLLQILEDGRLTDSQGRLIDFKNTIL
;
A
#
# COMPACT_ATOMS: atom_id res chain seq x y z
N LYS A 1 11.22 54.64 24.25
CA LYS A 1 10.72 53.54 25.11
C LYS A 1 9.89 52.60 24.25
N ALA A 2 10.47 51.49 23.78
CA ALA A 2 9.76 50.52 22.96
C ALA A 2 8.79 49.70 23.83
N GLN A 3 7.50 49.82 23.54
CA GLN A 3 6.43 49.13 24.25
C GLN A 3 6.49 47.65 23.84
N LYS A 4 7.02 46.79 24.71
CA LYS A 4 6.95 45.32 24.55
C LYS A 4 5.47 44.94 24.48
N ARG A 5 4.97 44.67 23.27
CA ARG A 5 3.65 44.09 23.04
C ARG A 5 3.62 42.73 23.73
N MET A 6 2.97 42.66 24.88
CA MET A 6 2.84 41.45 25.68
C MET A 6 1.82 40.55 25.00
N VAL A 7 2.30 39.48 24.36
CA VAL A 7 1.43 38.46 23.76
C VAL A 7 0.67 37.78 24.92
N PRO A 8 -0.67 37.69 24.87
CA PRO A 8 -1.44 37.06 25.95
C PRO A 8 -0.96 35.60 26.16
N LYS A 9 -0.78 35.19 27.42
CA LYS A 9 -0.30 33.83 27.78
C LYS A 9 -1.09 32.70 27.09
N GLY A 10 -2.39 32.88 26.87
CA GLY A 10 -3.25 31.92 26.17
C GLY A 10 -3.02 31.82 24.65
N VAL A 11 -2.39 32.83 24.02
CA VAL A 11 -1.99 32.78 22.60
C VAL A 11 -0.70 31.98 22.43
N LEU A 12 0.20 32.01 23.43
CA LEU A 12 1.42 31.19 23.46
C LEU A 12 1.14 29.70 23.72
N GLU A 13 0.06 29.36 24.40
CA GLU A 13 -0.35 27.95 24.60
C GLU A 13 -0.87 27.27 23.32
N ARG A 14 -1.37 28.04 22.34
CA ARG A 14 -1.73 27.54 20.99
C ARG A 14 -0.55 27.43 20.01
N LEU A 15 0.66 27.79 20.42
CA LEU A 15 1.88 27.74 19.60
C LEU A 15 2.79 26.55 19.95
N LYS A 16 2.26 25.51 20.60
CA LYS A 16 3.03 24.29 20.90
C LYS A 16 2.72 23.22 19.87
N VAL A 17 3.75 22.79 19.14
CA VAL A 17 3.69 21.64 18.24
C VAL A 17 3.47 20.38 19.07
N GLY A 18 2.37 19.68 18.81
CA GLY A 18 2.02 18.40 19.42
C GLY A 18 2.28 17.21 18.49
N ALA A 19 2.08 16.00 19.02
CA ALA A 19 2.23 14.77 18.24
C ALA A 19 1.26 14.70 17.03
N GLN A 20 0.09 15.33 17.13
CA GLN A 20 -0.88 15.39 16.04
C GLN A 20 -0.35 16.23 14.87
N ASP A 21 0.28 17.37 15.14
CA ASP A 21 0.86 18.23 14.10
C ASP A 21 1.98 17.50 13.35
N ILE A 22 2.86 16.82 14.11
CA ILE A 22 3.93 15.98 13.53
C ILE A 22 3.34 14.87 12.65
N ALA A 23 2.31 14.17 13.14
CA ALA A 23 1.66 13.11 12.39
C ALA A 23 1.01 13.63 11.10
N SER A 24 0.35 14.79 11.14
CA SER A 24 -0.26 15.41 9.95
C SER A 24 0.79 15.76 8.88
N ILE A 25 1.95 16.31 9.27
CA ILE A 25 3.03 16.62 8.33
C ILE A 25 3.66 15.36 7.76
N VAL A 26 3.94 14.35 8.60
CA VAL A 26 4.48 13.06 8.13
C VAL A 26 3.51 12.38 7.18
N ALA A 27 2.21 12.38 7.47
CA ALA A 27 1.20 11.82 6.57
C ALA A 27 1.13 12.57 5.24
N LEU A 28 1.24 13.90 5.26
CA LEU A 28 1.25 14.72 4.05
C LEU A 28 2.48 14.42 3.17
N TRP A 29 3.66 14.27 3.78
CA TRP A 29 4.91 14.01 3.04
C TRP A 29 5.02 12.58 2.51
N THR A 30 4.57 11.59 3.29
CA THR A 30 4.74 10.18 2.96
C THR A 30 3.52 9.59 2.24
N GLY A 31 2.36 10.24 2.33
CA GLY A 31 1.08 9.67 1.93
C GLY A 31 0.57 8.55 2.86
N VAL A 32 1.30 8.19 3.92
CA VAL A 32 0.92 7.13 4.87
C VAL A 32 0.12 7.74 6.02
N PRO A 33 -1.13 7.30 6.27
CA PRO A 33 -1.92 7.81 7.39
C PRO A 33 -1.29 7.35 8.73
N VAL A 34 -0.68 8.29 9.45
CA VAL A 34 -0.09 8.07 10.78
C VAL A 34 -0.94 8.63 11.93
N THR A 35 -2.04 9.32 11.61
CA THR A 35 -2.98 9.84 12.60
C THR A 35 -3.86 8.72 13.18
N LYS A 36 -4.36 8.90 14.40
CA LYS A 36 -5.39 8.01 14.96
C LYS A 36 -6.59 7.92 14.01
N ILE A 37 -7.18 6.73 13.90
CA ILE A 37 -8.40 6.51 13.11
C ILE A 37 -9.46 7.52 13.54
N THR A 38 -9.97 8.30 12.59
CA THR A 38 -11.03 9.26 12.87
C THR A 38 -12.36 8.54 13.08
N LYS A 39 -13.36 9.21 13.67
CA LYS A 39 -14.71 8.63 13.76
C LYS A 39 -15.27 8.28 12.38
N ASP A 40 -15.03 9.15 11.39
CA ASP A 40 -15.46 8.93 10.00
C ASP A 40 -14.79 7.69 9.37
N GLU A 41 -13.48 7.54 9.56
CA GLU A 41 -12.75 6.38 9.06
C GLU A 41 -13.21 5.07 9.72
N ASN A 42 -13.50 5.08 11.03
CA ASN A 42 -14.06 3.92 11.72
C ASN A 42 -15.41 3.51 11.10
N THR A 43 -16.31 4.46 10.85
CA THR A 43 -17.60 4.18 10.21
C THR A 43 -17.39 3.57 8.81
N ARG A 44 -16.51 4.16 8.00
CA ARG A 44 -16.18 3.60 6.67
C ARG A 44 -15.65 2.17 6.75
N LEU A 45 -14.79 1.86 7.73
CA LEU A 45 -14.22 0.51 7.89
C LEU A 45 -15.27 -0.53 8.34
N LEU A 46 -16.29 -0.12 9.09
CA LEU A 46 -17.42 -1.00 9.43
C LEU A 46 -18.25 -1.34 8.18
N GLU A 47 -18.40 -0.39 7.26
CA GLU A 47 -19.14 -0.56 6.01
C GLU A 47 -18.34 -1.23 4.89
N LEU A 48 -17.02 -1.43 5.06
CA LEU A 48 -16.13 -1.96 4.02
C LEU A 48 -16.68 -3.23 3.34
N GLU A 49 -17.21 -4.17 4.11
CA GLU A 49 -17.76 -5.42 3.58
C GLU A 49 -18.95 -5.18 2.65
N ASN A 50 -19.83 -4.23 3.00
CA ASN A 50 -20.96 -3.84 2.16
C ASN A 50 -20.49 -3.13 0.90
N VAL A 51 -19.49 -2.24 1.02
CA VAL A 51 -18.90 -1.53 -0.13
C VAL A 51 -18.31 -2.52 -1.13
N LEU A 52 -17.54 -3.51 -0.65
CA LEU A 52 -16.99 -4.57 -1.51
C LEU A 52 -18.11 -5.36 -2.22
N HIS A 53 -19.19 -5.68 -1.51
CA HIS A 53 -20.35 -6.39 -2.08
C HIS A 53 -21.16 -5.60 -3.10
N THR A 54 -21.04 -4.28 -3.18
CA THR A 54 -21.70 -3.49 -4.25
C THR A 54 -21.21 -3.86 -5.65
N ARG A 55 -20.00 -4.40 -5.75
CA ARG A 55 -19.35 -4.77 -7.03
C ARG A 55 -19.05 -6.26 -7.13
N VAL A 56 -18.72 -6.91 -6.01
CA VAL A 56 -18.44 -8.35 -5.97
C VAL A 56 -19.66 -9.09 -5.43
N ILE A 57 -20.44 -9.65 -6.36
CA ILE A 57 -21.62 -10.45 -6.05
C ILE A 57 -21.17 -11.87 -5.64
N GLY A 58 -21.66 -12.34 -4.49
CA GLY A 58 -21.22 -13.62 -3.93
C GLY A 58 -19.86 -13.53 -3.23
N GLN A 59 -19.05 -14.58 -3.31
CA GLN A 59 -17.69 -14.63 -2.73
C GLN A 59 -17.61 -14.18 -1.26
N LYS A 60 -18.62 -14.53 -0.45
CA LYS A 60 -18.79 -14.01 0.92
C LYS A 60 -17.56 -14.26 1.79
N GLU A 61 -16.95 -15.42 1.63
CA GLU A 61 -15.76 -15.83 2.38
C GLU A 61 -14.56 -14.93 2.05
N ALA A 62 -14.30 -14.68 0.76
CA ALA A 62 -13.21 -13.83 0.30
C ALA A 62 -13.42 -12.38 0.74
N VAL A 63 -14.63 -11.84 0.53
CA VAL A 63 -14.97 -10.47 0.90
C VAL A 63 -14.84 -10.26 2.42
N SER A 64 -15.39 -11.18 3.22
CA SER A 64 -15.31 -11.12 4.69
C SER A 64 -13.87 -11.26 5.19
N ALA A 65 -13.06 -12.12 4.56
CA ALA A 65 -11.64 -12.28 4.90
C ALA A 65 -10.84 -11.00 4.65
N VAL A 66 -11.05 -10.35 3.49
CA VAL A 66 -10.41 -9.07 3.14
C VAL A 66 -10.82 -7.99 4.14
N ALA A 67 -12.13 -7.79 4.34
CA ALA A 67 -12.64 -6.77 5.24
C ALA A 67 -12.12 -6.95 6.67
N ARG A 68 -12.08 -8.19 7.16
CA ARG A 68 -11.56 -8.52 8.50
C ARG A 68 -10.07 -8.24 8.62
N ALA A 69 -9.25 -8.63 7.64
CA ALA A 69 -7.81 -8.39 7.67
C ALA A 69 -7.48 -6.89 7.66
N VAL A 70 -8.16 -6.12 6.82
CA VAL A 70 -8.02 -4.67 6.73
C VAL A 70 -8.42 -3.98 8.03
N ARG A 71 -9.57 -4.34 8.61
CA ARG A 71 -10.01 -3.81 9.92
C ARG A 71 -8.98 -4.06 11.01
N ARG A 72 -8.47 -5.30 11.14
CA ARG A 72 -7.42 -5.65 12.12
C ARG A 72 -6.17 -4.81 11.93
N ALA A 73 -5.75 -4.64 10.68
CA ALA A 73 -4.56 -3.87 10.35
C ALA A 73 -4.68 -2.39 10.73
N ARG A 74 -5.85 -1.77 10.50
CA ARG A 74 -6.08 -0.36 10.86
C ARG A 74 -6.12 -0.14 12.38
N VAL A 75 -6.67 -1.06 13.16
CA VAL A 75 -6.67 -0.96 14.64
C VAL A 75 -5.33 -1.35 15.29
N GLY A 76 -4.26 -1.51 14.50
CA GLY A 76 -2.93 -1.84 15.00
C GLY A 76 -2.73 -3.32 15.37
N MET A 77 -3.71 -4.18 15.10
CA MET A 77 -3.62 -5.63 15.32
C MET A 77 -3.01 -6.34 14.11
N ARG A 78 -1.79 -5.92 13.72
CA ARG A 78 -1.00 -6.54 12.66
C ARG A 78 0.47 -6.65 13.04
N ASN A 79 1.22 -7.47 12.32
CA ASN A 79 2.67 -7.44 12.38
C ASN A 79 3.19 -6.21 11.62
N MET A 80 3.80 -5.26 12.32
CA MET A 80 4.35 -4.04 11.73
C MET A 80 5.56 -4.26 10.81
N LYS A 81 6.14 -5.47 10.79
CA LYS A 81 7.22 -5.84 9.86
C LYS A 81 6.73 -6.38 8.52
N ARG A 82 5.42 -6.56 8.33
CA ARG A 82 4.83 -7.14 7.12
C ARG A 82 3.88 -6.15 6.44
N PRO A 83 3.51 -6.39 5.17
CA PRO A 83 2.45 -5.64 4.51
C PRO A 83 1.16 -5.58 5.34
N ILE A 84 0.32 -4.57 5.08
CA ILE A 84 -0.94 -4.33 5.80
C ILE A 84 -1.79 -5.59 5.84
N ALA A 85 -1.92 -6.22 4.67
CA ALA A 85 -2.50 -7.52 4.44
C ALA A 85 -1.91 -8.06 3.13
N SER A 86 -1.93 -9.39 2.99
CA SER A 86 -1.49 -10.07 1.78
C SER A 86 -2.49 -11.16 1.46
N PHE A 87 -3.03 -11.15 0.25
CA PHE A 87 -4.06 -12.07 -0.20
C PHE A 87 -3.57 -12.88 -1.40
N PHE A 88 -4.05 -14.11 -1.50
CA PHE A 88 -3.87 -14.94 -2.69
C PHE A 88 -5.26 -15.41 -3.13
N PHE A 89 -5.73 -14.88 -4.26
CA PHE A 89 -7.04 -15.23 -4.80
C PHE A 89 -6.89 -16.32 -5.87
N SER A 90 -7.49 -17.48 -5.60
CA SER A 90 -7.57 -18.59 -6.56
C SER A 90 -9.02 -18.83 -6.99
N GLY A 91 -9.22 -19.20 -8.25
CA GLY A 91 -10.53 -19.46 -8.83
C GLY A 91 -10.55 -19.25 -10.34
N PRO A 92 -11.66 -19.59 -11.04
CA PRO A 92 -11.80 -19.38 -12.47
C PRO A 92 -11.65 -17.92 -12.90
N THR A 93 -11.53 -17.68 -14.20
CA THR A 93 -11.60 -16.32 -14.77
C THR A 93 -12.99 -15.73 -14.58
N GLY A 94 -13.08 -14.40 -14.45
CA GLY A 94 -14.35 -13.68 -14.37
C GLY A 94 -15.10 -13.75 -13.02
N VAL A 95 -14.59 -14.43 -11.99
CA VAL A 95 -15.28 -14.58 -10.69
C VAL A 95 -15.11 -13.39 -9.72
N GLY A 96 -14.41 -12.33 -10.14
CA GLY A 96 -14.26 -11.09 -9.36
C GLY A 96 -12.95 -10.92 -8.57
N LYS A 97 -11.92 -11.73 -8.83
CA LYS A 97 -10.60 -11.63 -8.17
C LYS A 97 -9.97 -10.23 -8.32
N THR A 98 -9.85 -9.77 -9.57
CA THR A 98 -9.33 -8.44 -9.92
C THR A 98 -10.29 -7.33 -9.47
N GLU A 99 -11.60 -7.56 -9.56
CA GLU A 99 -12.63 -6.57 -9.21
C GLU A 99 -12.66 -6.27 -7.70
N LEU A 100 -12.44 -7.29 -6.86
CA LEU A 100 -12.32 -7.12 -5.42
C LEU A 100 -11.15 -6.18 -5.07
N THR A 101 -10.03 -6.32 -5.78
CA THR A 101 -8.83 -5.51 -5.58
C THR A 101 -9.04 -4.07 -6.04
N LYS A 102 -9.67 -3.85 -7.19
CA LYS A 102 -10.08 -2.52 -7.68
C LYS A 102 -11.03 -1.82 -6.71
N THR A 103 -12.02 -2.54 -6.19
CA THR A 103 -12.98 -1.99 -5.23
C THR A 103 -12.27 -1.59 -3.94
N LEU A 104 -11.30 -2.39 -3.48
CA LEU A 104 -10.47 -2.06 -2.33
C LEU A 104 -9.60 -0.81 -2.56
N ALA A 105 -9.01 -0.68 -3.75
CA ALA A 105 -8.24 0.51 -4.14
C ALA A 105 -9.12 1.76 -4.16
N SER A 106 -10.31 1.67 -4.76
CA SER A 106 -11.28 2.76 -4.78
C SER A 106 -11.73 3.16 -3.37
N PHE A 107 -11.97 2.20 -2.48
CA PHE A 107 -12.34 2.47 -1.09
C PHE A 107 -11.26 3.26 -0.33
N PHE A 108 -9.98 2.90 -0.48
CA PHE A 108 -8.89 3.54 0.27
C PHE A 108 -8.36 4.82 -0.36
N PHE A 109 -8.35 4.90 -1.68
CA PHE A 109 -7.62 5.93 -2.42
C PHE A 109 -8.52 6.75 -3.37
N GLY A 110 -9.82 6.47 -3.40
CA GLY A 110 -10.83 7.19 -4.17
C GLY A 110 -10.91 6.81 -5.65
N ALA A 111 -9.96 6.03 -6.17
CA ALA A 111 -9.95 5.61 -7.56
C ALA A 111 -9.30 4.23 -7.75
N GLU A 112 -9.75 3.47 -8.75
CA GLU A 112 -9.27 2.11 -9.03
C GLU A 112 -7.87 2.09 -9.66
N ASP A 113 -7.57 3.09 -10.48
CA ASP A 113 -6.29 3.30 -11.16
C ASP A 113 -5.17 3.78 -10.21
N SER A 114 -5.54 4.06 -8.97
CA SER A 114 -4.61 4.49 -7.94
C SER A 114 -3.73 3.35 -7.38
N MET A 115 -4.05 2.10 -7.72
CA MET A 115 -3.26 0.92 -7.34
C MET A 115 -2.06 0.71 -8.27
N VAL A 116 -1.05 0.01 -7.78
CA VAL A 116 0.04 -0.50 -8.62
C VAL A 116 -0.42 -1.83 -9.21
N ARG A 117 -0.82 -1.84 -10.48
CA ARG A 117 -1.21 -3.07 -11.18
C ARG A 117 -0.07 -3.56 -12.05
N LEU A 118 0.28 -4.84 -11.91
CA LEU A 118 1.30 -5.50 -12.69
C LEU A 118 0.69 -6.76 -13.31
N ASP A 119 0.72 -6.84 -14.64
CA ASP A 119 0.32 -8.04 -15.38
C ASP A 119 1.50 -9.03 -15.38
N MET A 120 1.36 -10.14 -14.68
CA MET A 120 2.42 -11.14 -14.53
C MET A 120 2.73 -11.91 -15.81
N SER A 121 1.88 -11.83 -16.83
CA SER A 121 2.16 -12.35 -18.16
C SER A 121 3.30 -11.58 -18.85
N GLU A 122 3.61 -10.35 -18.46
CA GLU A 122 4.81 -9.62 -18.96
C GLU A 122 6.13 -10.12 -18.34
N PHE A 123 6.04 -10.92 -17.27
CA PHE A 123 7.17 -11.38 -16.46
C PHE A 123 7.40 -12.88 -16.57
N MET A 124 6.97 -13.51 -17.67
CA MET A 124 7.12 -14.96 -17.93
C MET A 124 8.57 -15.42 -18.12
N GLU A 125 9.45 -14.50 -18.52
CA GLU A 125 10.84 -14.80 -18.85
C GLU A 125 11.79 -14.32 -17.75
N ARG A 126 12.87 -15.05 -17.52
CA ARG A 126 13.82 -14.75 -16.44
C ARG A 126 14.37 -13.32 -16.48
N HIS A 127 14.67 -12.82 -17.67
CA HIS A 127 15.26 -11.49 -17.82
C HIS A 127 14.24 -10.35 -17.65
N THR A 128 12.94 -10.61 -17.84
CA THR A 128 11.91 -9.59 -17.63
C THR A 128 11.62 -9.36 -16.16
N VAL A 129 11.95 -10.30 -15.27
CA VAL A 129 11.90 -10.11 -13.80
C VAL A 129 12.71 -8.90 -13.34
N ALA A 130 13.85 -8.62 -13.99
CA ALA A 130 14.66 -7.44 -13.69
C ALA A 130 13.87 -6.13 -13.86
N LYS A 131 12.85 -6.07 -14.73
CA LYS A 131 12.00 -4.87 -14.88
C LYS A 131 11.24 -4.51 -13.59
N LEU A 132 10.98 -5.45 -12.69
CA LEU A 132 10.32 -5.17 -11.40
C LEU A 132 11.22 -4.40 -10.42
N ILE A 133 12.52 -4.70 -10.43
CA ILE A 133 13.53 -4.19 -9.48
C ILE A 133 14.57 -3.26 -10.12
N GLY A 134 14.53 -3.09 -11.43
CA GLY A 134 15.47 -2.31 -12.23
C GLY A 134 16.58 -3.18 -12.84
N SER A 135 17.19 -2.69 -13.90
CA SER A 135 18.36 -3.33 -14.50
C SER A 135 19.57 -3.25 -13.54
N PRO A 136 20.52 -4.21 -13.59
CA PRO A 136 21.78 -4.11 -12.86
C PRO A 136 22.69 -2.96 -13.36
N PRO A 137 23.68 -2.52 -12.57
CA PRO A 137 24.68 -1.55 -13.02
C PRO A 137 25.36 -2.01 -14.33
N GLY A 138 25.43 -1.11 -15.32
CA GLY A 138 26.05 -1.37 -16.62
C GLY A 138 25.10 -1.86 -17.72
N TYR A 139 23.80 -2.04 -17.42
CA TYR A 139 22.77 -2.39 -18.41
C TYR A 139 21.89 -1.19 -18.79
N ILE A 140 21.28 -1.25 -19.98
CA ILE A 140 20.28 -0.26 -20.43
C ILE A 140 19.10 -0.25 -19.43
N GLY A 141 18.63 0.94 -19.08
CA GLY A 141 17.55 1.12 -18.10
C GLY A 141 18.00 1.10 -16.63
N TYR A 142 19.31 1.01 -16.33
CA TYR A 142 19.83 1.05 -14.95
C TYR A 142 19.32 2.26 -14.14
N ASN A 143 19.23 3.44 -14.77
CA ASN A 143 18.81 4.67 -14.11
C ASN A 143 17.28 4.82 -13.97
N GLU A 144 16.49 3.96 -14.60
CA GLU A 144 15.01 4.07 -14.61
C GLU A 144 14.38 3.47 -13.34
N GLY A 145 15.13 2.64 -12.61
CA GLY A 145 14.61 1.88 -11.48
C GLY A 145 13.69 0.74 -11.91
N GLY A 146 13.11 0.02 -10.95
CA GLY A 146 12.16 -1.05 -11.25
C GLY A 146 10.73 -0.56 -11.21
N GLN A 147 9.87 -1.14 -12.05
CA GLN A 147 8.44 -0.79 -12.11
C GLN A 147 7.75 -0.95 -10.75
N LEU A 148 7.99 -2.06 -10.05
CA LEU A 148 7.41 -2.32 -8.73
C LEU A 148 8.07 -1.45 -7.66
N THR A 149 9.40 -1.45 -7.62
CA THR A 149 10.19 -0.76 -6.60
C THR A 149 9.98 0.76 -6.63
N GLU A 150 10.00 1.39 -7.80
CA GLU A 150 9.77 2.83 -7.93
C GLU A 150 8.32 3.22 -7.68
N ALA A 151 7.35 2.40 -8.10
CA ALA A 151 5.94 2.69 -7.85
C ALA A 151 5.64 2.73 -6.34
N VAL A 152 6.12 1.72 -5.60
CA VAL A 152 5.94 1.67 -4.14
C VAL A 152 6.79 2.71 -3.42
N ARG A 153 8.02 3.01 -3.90
CA ARG A 153 8.84 4.09 -3.35
C ARG A 153 8.15 5.46 -3.43
N ARG A 154 7.47 5.73 -4.55
CA ARG A 154 6.74 6.99 -4.77
C ARG A 154 5.41 7.04 -4.01
N LYS A 155 4.73 5.90 -3.89
CA LYS A 155 3.43 5.77 -3.22
C LYS A 155 3.43 4.56 -2.26
N PRO A 156 4.03 4.71 -1.07
CA PRO A 156 4.22 3.60 -0.13
C PRO A 156 2.91 3.13 0.54
N TYR A 157 1.87 3.96 0.54
CA TYR A 157 0.52 3.59 0.93
C TYR A 157 -0.32 3.32 -0.33
N THR A 158 -0.35 2.06 -0.75
CA THR A 158 -1.03 1.64 -1.99
C THR A 158 -1.50 0.19 -1.92
N VAL A 159 -2.43 -0.18 -2.80
CA VAL A 159 -2.69 -1.57 -3.17
C VAL A 159 -1.72 -1.95 -4.30
N VAL A 160 -1.14 -3.14 -4.25
CA VAL A 160 -0.33 -3.73 -5.31
C VAL A 160 -1.03 -5.00 -5.79
N LEU A 161 -1.42 -5.03 -7.06
CA LEU A 161 -2.07 -6.17 -7.68
C LEU A 161 -1.10 -6.88 -8.62
N PHE A 162 -0.80 -8.14 -8.32
CA PHE A 162 -0.13 -9.08 -9.22
C PHE A 162 -1.19 -9.90 -9.96
N ASP A 163 -1.63 -9.40 -11.12
CA ASP A 163 -2.65 -10.07 -11.93
C ASP A 163 -2.04 -11.26 -12.67
N GLU A 164 -2.78 -12.37 -12.81
CA GLU A 164 -2.32 -13.62 -13.43
C GLU A 164 -0.98 -14.14 -12.88
N VAL A 165 -0.76 -14.08 -11.56
CA VAL A 165 0.52 -14.43 -10.92
C VAL A 165 1.02 -15.84 -11.22
N GLU A 166 0.14 -16.77 -11.59
CA GLU A 166 0.51 -18.10 -12.06
C GLU A 166 1.31 -18.12 -13.38
N LYS A 167 1.31 -17.01 -14.14
CA LYS A 167 2.06 -16.84 -15.38
C LYS A 167 3.47 -16.31 -15.16
N ALA A 168 3.76 -15.71 -14.00
CA ALA A 168 5.07 -15.15 -13.69
C ALA A 168 6.18 -16.22 -13.77
N HIS A 169 7.38 -15.80 -14.16
CA HIS A 169 8.58 -16.60 -13.99
C HIS A 169 8.80 -16.92 -12.50
N PRO A 170 9.27 -18.13 -12.14
CA PRO A 170 9.47 -18.53 -10.75
C PRO A 170 10.31 -17.57 -9.90
N ASP A 171 11.30 -16.90 -10.51
CA ASP A 171 12.15 -15.91 -9.83
C ASP A 171 11.36 -14.72 -9.27
N VAL A 172 10.16 -14.40 -9.79
CA VAL A 172 9.27 -13.38 -9.20
C VAL A 172 8.84 -13.77 -7.79
N PHE A 173 8.59 -15.06 -7.53
CA PHE A 173 8.18 -15.52 -6.20
C PHE A 173 9.27 -15.31 -5.16
N ASN A 174 10.55 -15.34 -5.52
CA ASN A 174 11.64 -15.02 -4.59
C ASN A 174 11.55 -13.56 -4.11
N LEU A 175 11.20 -12.63 -5.01
CA LEU A 175 10.96 -11.23 -4.65
C LEU A 175 9.72 -11.10 -3.75
N LEU A 176 8.63 -11.80 -4.09
CA LEU A 176 7.40 -11.80 -3.30
C LEU A 176 7.62 -12.37 -1.90
N LEU A 177 8.39 -13.44 -1.75
CA LEU A 177 8.73 -14.02 -0.45
C LEU A 177 9.43 -12.99 0.45
N GLN A 178 10.41 -12.25 -0.08
CA GLN A 178 11.09 -11.19 0.67
C GLN A 178 10.10 -10.11 1.16
N ILE A 179 9.17 -9.71 0.29
CA ILE A 179 8.13 -8.73 0.66
C ILE A 179 7.20 -9.30 1.74
N LEU A 180 6.75 -10.55 1.60
CA LEU A 180 5.79 -11.18 2.51
C LEU A 180 6.39 -11.47 3.89
N GLU A 181 7.69 -11.78 3.96
CA GLU A 181 8.39 -12.09 5.20
C GLU A 181 8.80 -10.83 5.97
N ASP A 182 9.49 -9.91 5.29
CA ASP A 182 10.19 -8.77 5.89
C ASP A 182 9.55 -7.40 5.57
N GLY A 183 8.53 -7.36 4.72
CA GLY A 183 7.89 -6.11 4.31
C GLY A 183 8.84 -5.17 3.57
N ARG A 184 9.85 -5.71 2.87
CA ARG A 184 10.86 -4.93 2.16
C ARG A 184 11.33 -5.63 0.90
N LEU A 185 11.80 -4.86 -0.08
CA LEU A 185 12.43 -5.36 -1.29
C LEU A 185 13.67 -4.51 -1.59
N THR A 186 14.76 -5.13 -2.01
CA THR A 186 15.96 -4.39 -2.44
C THR A 186 15.96 -4.28 -3.96
N ASP A 187 16.12 -3.07 -4.47
CA ASP A 187 16.22 -2.83 -5.92
C ASP A 187 17.63 -3.16 -6.45
N SER A 188 17.80 -3.15 -7.77
CA SER A 188 19.10 -3.43 -8.42
C SER A 188 20.17 -2.36 -8.18
N GLN A 189 19.82 -1.24 -7.55
CA GLN A 189 20.76 -0.20 -7.11
C GLN A 189 21.12 -0.34 -5.62
N GLY A 190 20.61 -1.37 -4.93
CA GLY A 190 20.84 -1.60 -3.50
C GLY A 190 19.95 -0.75 -2.59
N ARG A 191 18.93 -0.07 -3.11
CA ARG A 191 17.99 0.71 -2.30
C ARG A 191 16.96 -0.22 -1.68
N LEU A 192 16.69 -0.02 -0.39
CA LEU A 192 15.68 -0.76 0.34
C LEU A 192 14.33 -0.05 0.24
N ILE A 193 13.34 -0.73 -0.34
CA ILE A 193 11.97 -0.23 -0.50
C ILE A 193 11.07 -0.85 0.58
N ASP A 194 10.26 -0.05 1.24
CA ASP A 194 9.36 -0.46 2.33
C ASP A 194 7.94 -0.78 1.80
N PHE A 195 7.47 -1.99 2.11
CA PHE A 195 6.15 -2.52 1.74
C PHE A 195 5.21 -2.70 2.95
N LYS A 196 5.61 -2.29 4.17
CA LYS A 196 4.79 -2.49 5.39
C LYS A 196 3.47 -1.71 5.35
N ASN A 197 3.37 -0.72 4.48
CA ASN A 197 2.18 0.09 4.27
C ASN A 197 1.43 -0.25 2.97
N THR A 198 1.77 -1.35 2.30
CA THR A 198 1.04 -1.83 1.12
C THR A 198 0.04 -2.92 1.46
N ILE A 199 -1.03 -3.01 0.67
CA ILE A 199 -1.90 -4.19 0.61
C ILE A 199 -1.50 -4.96 -0.64
N LEU A 200 -1.27 -6.27 -0.51
CA LEU A 200 -0.87 -7.17 -1.60
C LEU A 200 -2.01 -8.14 -1.93
#